data_AF-A0AB33R8G0-F1
#
_entry.id   AF-A0AB33R8G0-F1
#
_cell.length_a   1.000
_cell.length_b   1.000
_cell.length_c   1.000
_cell.angle_alpha   90.00
_cell.angle_beta   90.00
_cell.angle_gamma   90.00
#
_symmetry.space_group_name_H-M   'P 1'
#
loop_
_entity.id
_entity.type
_entity.pdbx_description
1 polymer ?
#
loop_
_entity_poly.entity_id
_entity_poly.type
_entity_poly.pdbx_seq_one_letter_code
_entity_poly.pdbx_strand_id
1 'polypeptide(L)'
;MKIRKVIIVMLVVALSLGFYRLYHRQKPSQLIEANQEILVKPITPSKSKTKVKRNVAKEAKATLEMPEERVNEKEAKQVKSAIVIPIDYLASVSSQDDIKVTYDNKLSITNPAMAASIKTMLLAGYHFDLDSLTIYQSNSDNVYQFTILLVTHQQEQLSLVGNYVTGTGQFEFVSLHGTPKNVMF
;
A
#
# COMPACT_ATOMS: atom_id res chain seq x y z
N MET A 1 -43.37 36.04 -16.97
CA MET A 1 -42.13 35.24 -17.13
C MET A 1 -40.83 35.90 -16.63
N LYS A 2 -40.71 37.23 -16.60
CA LYS A 2 -39.45 37.91 -16.24
C LYS A 2 -39.09 37.83 -14.74
N ILE A 3 -40.07 37.97 -13.85
CA ILE A 3 -39.84 37.99 -12.38
C ILE A 3 -39.33 36.66 -11.83
N ARG A 4 -39.87 35.51 -12.30
CA ARG A 4 -39.38 34.18 -11.88
C ARG A 4 -37.91 33.96 -12.24
N LYS A 5 -37.44 34.48 -13.37
CA LYS A 5 -36.02 34.39 -13.78
C LYS A 5 -35.12 35.26 -12.89
N VAL A 6 -35.60 36.42 -12.46
CA VAL A 6 -34.84 37.31 -11.55
C VAL A 6 -34.68 36.67 -10.16
N ILE A 7 -35.71 36.00 -9.64
CA ILE A 7 -35.65 35.30 -8.34
C ILE A 7 -34.66 34.13 -8.39
N ILE A 8 -34.64 33.37 -9.49
CA ILE A 8 -33.71 32.24 -9.66
C ILE A 8 -32.26 32.74 -9.74
N VAL A 9 -32.01 33.84 -10.47
CA VAL A 9 -30.65 34.42 -10.56
C VAL A 9 -30.19 34.95 -9.19
N MET A 10 -31.07 35.60 -8.43
CA MET A 10 -30.77 36.04 -7.05
C MET A 10 -30.45 34.87 -6.11
N LEU A 11 -31.18 33.76 -6.21
CA LEU A 11 -30.93 32.55 -5.40
C LEU A 11 -29.57 31.91 -5.73
N VAL A 12 -29.21 31.84 -7.01
CA VAL A 12 -27.90 31.31 -7.44
C VAL A 12 -26.78 32.21 -6.93
N VAL A 13 -26.92 33.53 -7.02
CA VAL A 13 -25.91 34.47 -6.49
C VAL A 13 -25.75 34.35 -4.97
N ALA A 14 -26.85 34.21 -4.22
CA ALA A 14 -26.81 34.02 -2.77
C ALA A 14 -26.15 32.69 -2.35
N LEU A 15 -26.41 31.61 -3.08
CA LEU A 15 -25.77 30.31 -2.86
C LEU A 15 -24.27 30.37 -3.18
N SER A 16 -23.88 31.02 -4.27
CA SER A 16 -22.48 31.24 -4.64
C SER A 16 -21.73 32.05 -3.59
N LEU A 17 -22.34 33.12 -3.05
CA LEU A 17 -21.79 33.91 -1.94
C LEU A 17 -21.70 33.12 -0.62
N GLY A 18 -22.68 32.26 -0.35
CA GLY A 18 -22.69 31.37 0.82
C GLY A 18 -21.56 30.33 0.76
N PHE A 19 -21.42 29.64 -0.38
CA PHE A 19 -20.32 28.70 -0.62
C PHE A 19 -18.97 29.40 -0.65
N TYR A 20 -18.86 30.61 -1.23
CA TYR A 20 -17.63 31.40 -1.22
C TYR A 20 -17.21 31.79 0.21
N ARG A 21 -18.15 32.22 1.06
CA ARG A 21 -17.85 32.52 2.48
C ARG A 21 -17.51 31.28 3.30
N LEU A 22 -18.11 30.13 2.99
CA LEU A 22 -17.80 28.86 3.67
C LEU A 22 -16.42 28.33 3.23
N TYR A 23 -16.08 28.44 1.94
CA TYR A 23 -14.80 28.03 1.36
C TYR A 23 -13.64 28.97 1.72
N HIS A 24 -13.91 30.27 1.97
CA HIS A 24 -12.92 31.24 2.44
C HIS A 24 -12.88 31.44 3.95
N ARG A 25 -13.72 30.76 4.73
CA ARG A 25 -13.56 30.68 6.20
C ARG A 25 -12.44 29.74 6.64
N GLN A 26 -11.77 29.06 5.70
CA GLN A 26 -10.61 28.22 5.97
C GLN A 26 -9.38 28.75 5.20
N LYS A 27 -8.80 29.84 5.69
CA LYS A 27 -7.38 30.17 5.51
C LYS A 27 -6.89 30.94 6.73
N PRO A 28 -5.57 31.04 6.91
CA PRO A 28 -4.69 30.17 7.70
C PRO A 28 -4.73 30.51 9.20
N SER A 29 -4.49 29.54 10.09
CA SER A 29 -4.18 29.85 11.49
C SER A 29 -2.88 30.64 11.55
N GLN A 30 -3.00 31.94 11.80
CA GLN A 30 -1.92 32.75 12.36
C GLN A 30 -1.55 32.16 13.72
N LEU A 31 -0.36 31.57 13.81
CA LEU A 31 0.26 31.25 15.09
C LEU A 31 0.76 32.56 15.70
N ILE A 32 0.28 32.79 16.91
CA ILE A 32 0.61 33.88 17.81
C ILE A 32 2.12 33.89 18.08
N GLU A 33 2.77 35.03 17.82
CA GLU A 33 4.03 35.38 18.47
C GLU A 33 3.75 35.53 19.97
N ALA A 34 4.12 34.52 20.76
CA ALA A 34 4.31 34.64 22.20
C ALA A 34 5.73 34.19 22.51
N ASN A 35 6.56 35.19 22.75
CA ASN A 35 7.95 35.07 23.16
C ASN A 35 8.01 34.37 24.54
N GLN A 36 8.37 33.08 24.56
CA GLN A 36 8.86 32.38 25.74
C GLN A 36 10.05 31.54 25.33
N GLU A 37 11.22 31.87 25.86
CA GLU A 37 12.42 31.04 25.79
C GLU A 37 12.13 29.69 26.47
N ILE A 38 11.65 28.71 25.70
CA ILE A 38 11.65 27.32 26.13
C ILE A 38 13.09 26.85 26.03
N LEU A 39 13.74 26.75 27.18
CA LEU A 39 15.04 26.12 27.33
C LEU A 39 14.90 24.65 26.90
N VAL A 40 15.18 24.37 25.62
CA VAL A 40 15.21 23.02 25.06
C VAL A 40 16.34 22.27 25.76
N LYS A 41 15.99 21.50 26.79
CA LYS A 41 16.85 20.40 27.22
C LYS A 41 16.98 19.44 26.04
N PRO A 42 18.20 19.10 25.59
CA PRO A 42 18.39 18.07 24.60
C PRO A 42 17.69 16.81 25.08
N ILE A 43 16.81 16.25 24.24
CA ILE A 43 16.26 14.92 24.47
C ILE A 43 17.46 13.98 24.39
N THR A 44 18.00 13.60 25.54
CA THR A 44 18.93 12.49 25.63
C THR A 44 18.21 11.27 25.03
N PRO A 45 18.80 10.56 24.05
CA PRO A 45 18.18 9.37 23.52
C PRO A 45 17.99 8.40 24.68
N SER A 46 16.74 8.16 25.05
CA SER A 46 16.38 7.18 26.07
C SER A 46 16.95 5.84 25.62
N LYS A 47 18.05 5.44 26.26
CA LYS A 47 18.62 4.11 26.20
C LYS A 47 17.67 3.15 26.92
N SER A 48 16.54 2.84 26.30
CA SER A 48 15.72 1.67 26.62
C SER A 48 14.58 1.53 25.61
N LYS A 49 14.92 0.96 24.45
CA LYS A 49 13.97 0.09 23.76
C LYS A 49 14.76 -1.15 23.42
N THR A 50 14.60 -2.20 24.21
CA THR A 50 14.76 -3.56 23.69
C THR A 50 13.91 -3.59 22.42
N LYS A 51 14.54 -3.55 21.24
CA LYS A 51 13.85 -3.70 19.97
C LYS A 51 13.22 -5.09 20.02
N VAL A 52 11.94 -5.18 20.41
CA VAL A 52 11.16 -6.37 20.15
C VAL A 52 11.28 -6.58 18.64
N LYS A 53 11.97 -7.65 18.23
CA LYS A 53 12.17 -7.98 16.83
C LYS A 53 10.78 -8.21 16.24
N ARG A 54 10.24 -7.23 15.52
CA ARG A 54 8.94 -7.35 14.83
C ARG A 54 9.02 -8.53 13.89
N ASN A 55 8.03 -9.41 13.97
CA ASN A 55 7.91 -10.54 13.05
C ASN A 55 6.99 -10.10 11.91
N VAL A 56 7.60 -9.65 10.81
CA VAL A 56 6.87 -9.13 9.64
C VAL A 56 5.93 -10.15 9.01
N ALA A 57 6.29 -11.45 9.05
CA ALA A 57 5.41 -12.52 8.57
C ALA A 57 4.16 -12.66 9.44
N LYS A 58 4.30 -12.52 10.77
CA LYS A 58 3.16 -12.51 11.69
C LYS A 58 2.24 -11.31 11.46
N GLU A 59 2.83 -10.13 11.21
CA GLU A 59 2.07 -8.90 10.92
C GLU A 59 1.26 -9.03 9.62
N ALA A 60 1.89 -9.52 8.55
CA ALA A 60 1.22 -9.79 7.28
C ALA A 60 0.11 -10.84 7.42
N LYS A 61 0.42 -11.99 8.05
CA LYS A 61 -0.55 -13.06 8.29
C LYS A 61 -1.79 -12.58 9.05
N ALA A 62 -1.63 -11.64 10.00
CA ALA A 62 -2.75 -11.10 10.77
C ALA A 62 -3.73 -10.25 9.94
N THR A 63 -3.40 -9.89 8.70
CA THR A 63 -4.31 -9.15 7.79
C THR A 63 -5.16 -10.06 6.91
N LEU A 64 -4.88 -11.36 6.90
CA LEU A 64 -5.63 -12.34 6.12
C LEU A 64 -7.03 -12.55 6.73
N GLU A 65 -7.98 -12.87 5.87
CA GLU A 65 -9.35 -13.21 6.24
C GLU A 65 -9.41 -14.54 6.98
N MET A 66 -8.68 -15.55 6.48
CA MET A 66 -8.62 -16.90 7.04
C MET A 66 -7.16 -17.32 7.30
N PRO A 67 -6.46 -16.70 8.28
CA PRO A 67 -5.02 -16.82 8.44
C PRO A 67 -4.54 -18.24 8.77
N GLU A 68 -5.41 -19.10 9.30
CA GLU A 68 -5.07 -20.49 9.65
C GLU A 68 -5.49 -21.50 8.58
N GLU A 69 -6.23 -21.07 7.55
CA GLU A 69 -6.75 -21.97 6.51
C GLU A 69 -5.91 -21.87 5.24
N ARG A 70 -5.08 -22.89 5.01
CA ARG A 70 -4.31 -23.02 3.79
C ARG A 70 -5.14 -23.66 2.68
N VAL A 71 -4.88 -23.26 1.44
CA VAL A 71 -5.40 -23.96 0.27
C VAL A 71 -4.78 -25.34 0.14
N ASN A 72 -5.39 -26.23 -0.65
CA ASN A 72 -4.82 -27.56 -0.87
C ASN A 72 -3.57 -27.49 -1.77
N GLU A 73 -2.79 -28.58 -1.82
CA GLU A 73 -1.52 -28.58 -2.56
C GLU A 73 -1.67 -28.30 -4.06
N LYS A 74 -2.77 -28.74 -4.68
CA LYS A 74 -3.02 -28.54 -6.11
C LYS A 74 -3.23 -27.06 -6.41
N GLU A 75 -4.07 -26.40 -5.63
CA GLU A 75 -4.34 -24.96 -5.70
C GLU A 75 -3.08 -24.15 -5.39
N ALA A 76 -2.36 -24.51 -4.33
CA ALA A 76 -1.10 -23.88 -3.98
C ALA A 76 -0.10 -23.94 -5.14
N LYS A 77 0.08 -25.11 -5.78
CA LYS A 77 0.97 -25.27 -6.94
C LYS A 77 0.56 -24.38 -8.11
N GLN A 78 -0.73 -24.29 -8.40
CA GLN A 78 -1.24 -23.42 -9.46
C GLN A 78 -0.87 -21.95 -9.21
N VAL A 79 -1.10 -21.45 -7.98
CA VAL A 79 -0.77 -20.07 -7.62
C VAL A 79 0.75 -19.84 -7.64
N LYS A 80 1.53 -20.79 -7.11
CA LYS A 80 3.00 -20.73 -7.11
C LYS A 80 3.58 -20.65 -8.53
N SER A 81 3.01 -21.36 -9.49
CA SER A 81 3.43 -21.24 -10.90
C SER A 81 2.99 -19.91 -11.51
N ALA A 82 1.81 -19.40 -11.18
CA ALA A 82 1.27 -18.19 -11.79
C ALA A 82 1.95 -16.90 -11.30
N ILE A 83 2.38 -16.84 -10.04
CA ILE A 83 2.94 -15.62 -9.42
C ILE A 83 4.33 -15.26 -9.95
N VAL A 84 5.02 -16.20 -10.60
CA VAL A 84 6.33 -15.96 -11.22
C VAL A 84 6.23 -14.87 -12.29
N ILE A 85 5.13 -14.83 -13.05
CA ILE A 85 4.92 -13.85 -14.14
C ILE A 85 4.97 -12.39 -13.64
N PRO A 86 4.15 -11.97 -12.65
CA PRO A 86 4.22 -10.62 -12.13
C PRO A 86 5.55 -10.32 -11.41
N ILE A 87 6.15 -11.32 -10.74
CA ILE A 87 7.44 -11.16 -10.07
C ILE A 87 8.56 -10.87 -11.08
N ASP A 88 8.67 -11.68 -12.13
CA ASP A 88 9.67 -11.52 -13.19
C ASP A 88 9.47 -10.20 -13.94
N TYR A 89 8.21 -9.81 -14.18
CA TYR A 89 7.89 -8.52 -14.75
C TYR A 89 8.43 -7.38 -13.87
N LEU A 90 8.09 -7.33 -12.59
CA LEU A 90 8.55 -6.26 -11.68
C LEU A 90 10.08 -6.27 -11.51
N ALA A 91 10.72 -7.43 -11.53
CA ALA A 91 12.17 -7.55 -11.49
C ALA A 91 12.83 -6.99 -12.76
N SER A 92 12.26 -7.29 -13.94
CA SER A 92 12.86 -6.95 -15.25
C SER A 92 12.67 -5.51 -15.70
N VAL A 93 11.58 -4.85 -15.31
CA VAL A 93 11.33 -3.43 -15.65
C VAL A 93 12.44 -2.55 -15.08
N SER A 94 12.91 -1.53 -15.78
CA SER A 94 14.10 -0.77 -15.35
C SER A 94 13.82 0.19 -14.19
N SER A 95 12.72 0.94 -14.24
CA SER A 95 12.37 1.95 -13.24
C SER A 95 10.93 1.80 -12.76
N GLN A 96 10.57 2.52 -11.70
CA GLN A 96 9.19 2.55 -11.19
C GLN A 96 8.21 3.22 -12.17
N ASP A 97 8.68 4.17 -12.98
CA ASP A 97 7.85 4.94 -13.92
C ASP A 97 7.47 4.11 -15.17
N ASP A 98 8.23 3.06 -15.45
CA ASP A 98 8.02 2.14 -16.58
C ASP A 98 6.99 1.04 -16.27
N ILE A 99 6.53 0.95 -15.02
CA ILE A 99 5.58 -0.09 -14.59
C ILE A 99 4.21 0.17 -15.20
N LYS A 100 3.67 -0.90 -15.78
CA LYS A 100 2.31 -0.98 -16.31
C LYS A 100 1.62 -2.14 -15.64
N VAL A 101 0.46 -1.91 -15.06
CA VAL A 101 -0.35 -2.98 -14.48
C VAL A 101 -1.31 -3.49 -15.55
N THR A 102 -1.10 -4.69 -16.08
CA THR A 102 -1.85 -5.21 -17.24
C THR A 102 -2.29 -6.66 -17.03
N TYR A 103 -3.16 -7.16 -17.92
CA TYR A 103 -3.57 -8.56 -17.89
C TYR A 103 -2.42 -9.52 -18.20
N ASP A 104 -1.53 -9.12 -19.13
CA ASP A 104 -0.42 -9.96 -19.60
C ASP A 104 0.60 -10.25 -18.50
N ASN A 105 0.94 -9.23 -17.69
CA ASN A 105 1.82 -9.40 -16.54
C ASN A 105 1.07 -9.81 -15.26
N LYS A 106 -0.22 -10.11 -15.37
CA LYS A 106 -1.11 -10.53 -14.28
C LYS A 106 -1.30 -9.50 -13.16
N LEU A 107 -1.03 -8.22 -13.40
CA LEU A 107 -1.17 -7.16 -12.40
C LEU A 107 -2.39 -6.28 -12.64
N SER A 108 -3.32 -6.61 -13.53
CA SER A 108 -4.37 -5.69 -13.99
C SER A 108 -5.25 -5.11 -12.87
N ILE A 109 -5.30 -5.78 -11.72
CA ILE A 109 -6.06 -5.37 -10.53
C ILE A 109 -5.17 -4.83 -9.39
N THR A 110 -3.85 -4.89 -9.53
CA THR A 110 -2.91 -4.30 -8.57
C THR A 110 -2.91 -2.78 -8.71
N ASN A 111 -2.95 -2.07 -7.58
CA ASN A 111 -2.77 -0.63 -7.56
C ASN A 111 -1.38 -0.25 -8.13
N PRO A 112 -1.28 0.63 -9.15
CA PRO A 112 0.01 1.04 -9.72
C PRO A 112 1.03 1.55 -8.69
N ALA A 113 0.57 2.27 -7.66
CA ALA A 113 1.46 2.76 -6.60
C ALA A 113 2.03 1.64 -5.73
N MET A 114 1.29 0.54 -5.55
CA MET A 114 1.79 -0.65 -4.86
C MET A 114 2.84 -1.36 -5.71
N ALA A 115 2.59 -1.53 -7.01
CA ALA A 115 3.58 -2.09 -7.94
C ALA A 115 4.87 -1.26 -7.99
N ALA A 116 4.74 0.08 -8.02
CA ALA A 116 5.87 1.00 -7.91
C ALA A 116 6.61 0.85 -6.57
N SER A 117 5.87 0.75 -5.46
CA SER A 117 6.47 0.54 -4.13
C SER A 117 7.28 -0.76 -4.06
N ILE A 118 6.77 -1.85 -4.64
CA ILE A 118 7.49 -3.12 -4.75
C ILE A 118 8.76 -2.91 -5.59
N LYS A 119 8.67 -2.23 -6.73
CA LYS A 119 9.85 -1.95 -7.56
C LYS A 119 10.91 -1.14 -6.82
N THR A 120 10.51 -0.13 -6.05
CA THR A 120 11.43 0.62 -5.19
C THR A 120 12.16 -0.32 -4.22
N MET A 121 11.48 -1.32 -3.65
CA MET A 121 12.15 -2.32 -2.80
C MET A 121 13.14 -3.18 -3.59
N LEU A 122 12.77 -3.61 -4.80
CA LEU A 122 13.67 -4.38 -5.66
C LEU A 122 14.93 -3.59 -6.02
N LEU A 123 14.79 -2.30 -6.33
CA LEU A 123 15.92 -1.40 -6.57
C LEU A 123 16.79 -1.18 -5.32
N ALA A 124 16.20 -1.25 -4.12
CA ALA A 124 16.91 -1.20 -2.84
C ALA A 124 17.63 -2.53 -2.46
N GLY A 125 17.64 -3.51 -3.36
CA GLY A 125 18.34 -4.78 -3.19
C GLY A 125 17.52 -5.88 -2.50
N TYR A 126 16.21 -5.68 -2.37
CA TYR A 126 15.31 -6.77 -2.00
C TYR A 126 15.04 -7.69 -3.20
N HIS A 127 14.80 -8.96 -2.93
CA HIS A 127 14.32 -9.93 -3.90
C HIS A 127 13.21 -10.78 -3.27
N PHE A 128 12.35 -11.35 -4.11
CA PHE A 128 11.31 -12.25 -3.65
C PHE A 128 11.93 -13.58 -3.19
N ASP A 129 11.52 -14.03 -2.00
CA ASP A 129 11.79 -15.37 -1.51
C ASP A 129 10.59 -16.27 -1.86
N LEU A 130 10.67 -16.97 -2.99
CA LEU A 130 9.58 -17.82 -3.49
C LEU A 130 9.29 -19.01 -2.55
N ASP A 131 10.25 -19.46 -1.75
CA ASP A 131 10.06 -20.56 -0.81
C ASP A 131 9.19 -20.14 0.38
N SER A 132 9.20 -18.84 0.72
CA SER A 132 8.34 -18.26 1.75
C SER A 132 6.87 -18.12 1.34
N LEU A 133 6.55 -18.30 0.05
CA LEU A 133 5.20 -18.12 -0.46
C LEU A 133 4.21 -19.12 0.15
N THR A 134 3.24 -18.59 0.87
CA THR A 134 2.15 -19.35 1.47
C THR A 134 0.81 -18.80 0.98
N ILE A 135 -0.11 -19.70 0.64
CA ILE A 135 -1.42 -19.39 0.05
C ILE A 135 -2.51 -19.87 1.02
N TYR A 136 -3.51 -19.04 1.21
CA TYR A 136 -4.58 -19.16 2.18
C TYR A 136 -5.94 -19.02 1.51
N GLN A 137 -6.94 -19.64 2.13
CA GLN A 137 -8.33 -19.41 1.77
C GLN A 137 -8.73 -17.96 2.05
N SER A 138 -9.77 -17.51 1.38
CA SER A 138 -10.47 -16.25 1.61
C SER A 138 -11.94 -16.55 1.88
N ASN A 139 -12.66 -15.60 2.46
CA ASN A 139 -14.12 -15.64 2.55
C ASN A 139 -14.81 -15.59 1.17
N SER A 140 -14.07 -15.38 0.08
CA SER A 140 -14.57 -15.38 -1.29
C SER A 140 -14.08 -16.61 -2.06
N ASP A 141 -15.02 -17.40 -2.61
CA ASP A 141 -14.73 -18.67 -3.32
C ASP A 141 -13.80 -18.53 -4.54
N ASN A 142 -13.71 -17.33 -5.11
CA ASN A 142 -12.93 -17.03 -6.30
C ASN A 142 -11.63 -16.27 -6.00
N VAL A 143 -11.24 -16.16 -4.73
CA VAL A 143 -10.02 -15.47 -4.30
C VAL A 143 -9.22 -16.38 -3.39
N TYR A 144 -7.91 -16.41 -3.60
CA TYR A 144 -6.97 -16.88 -2.59
C TYR A 144 -6.17 -15.69 -2.08
N GLN A 145 -5.80 -15.70 -0.80
CA GLN A 145 -4.85 -14.73 -0.26
C GLN A 145 -3.48 -15.36 -0.16
N PHE A 146 -2.43 -14.56 -0.24
CA PHE A 146 -1.07 -15.06 -0.09
C PHE A 146 -0.21 -14.09 0.71
N THR A 147 0.82 -14.67 1.31
CA THR A 147 1.94 -13.93 1.88
C THR A 147 3.23 -14.39 1.22
N ILE A 148 4.12 -13.46 0.91
CA ILE A 148 5.47 -13.74 0.42
C ILE A 148 6.46 -12.77 1.05
N LEU A 149 7.68 -13.22 1.32
CA LEU A 149 8.74 -12.37 1.83
C LEU A 149 9.51 -11.71 0.68
N LEU A 150 9.89 -10.45 0.92
CA LEU A 150 11.00 -9.82 0.22
C LEU A 150 12.19 -9.79 1.18
N VAL A 151 13.35 -10.24 0.71
CA VAL A 151 14.55 -10.38 1.55
C VAL A 151 15.76 -9.72 0.89
N THR A 152 16.71 -9.25 1.70
CA THR A 152 18.03 -8.81 1.21
C THR A 152 19.10 -9.85 1.54
N HIS A 153 20.30 -9.72 0.96
CA HIS A 153 21.46 -10.54 1.33
C HIS A 153 21.85 -10.41 2.81
N GLN A 154 21.45 -9.32 3.47
CA GLN A 154 21.71 -9.06 4.90
C GLN A 154 20.57 -9.58 5.79
N GLN A 155 19.64 -10.39 5.25
CA GLN A 155 18.50 -10.97 5.94
C GLN A 155 17.52 -9.93 6.53
N GLU A 156 17.49 -8.72 5.96
CA GLU A 156 16.39 -7.78 6.20
C GLU A 156 15.16 -8.31 5.47
N GLN A 157 14.00 -8.26 6.14
CA GLN A 157 12.77 -8.87 5.64
C GLN A 157 11.63 -7.85 5.60
N LEU A 158 10.88 -7.90 4.51
CA LEU A 158 9.54 -7.34 4.39
C LEU A 158 8.59 -8.49 4.06
N SER A 159 7.31 -8.32 4.39
CA SER A 159 6.29 -9.29 4.03
C SER A 159 5.20 -8.62 3.20
N LEU A 160 4.94 -9.17 2.03
CA LEU A 160 3.93 -8.71 1.10
C LEU A 160 2.69 -9.59 1.22
N VAL A 161 1.52 -8.96 1.27
CA VAL A 161 0.21 -9.61 1.24
C VAL A 161 -0.45 -9.30 -0.09
N GLY A 162 -1.15 -10.27 -0.65
CA GLY A 162 -1.94 -10.05 -1.84
C GLY A 162 -3.07 -11.06 -2.04
N ASN A 163 -3.86 -10.82 -3.07
CA ASN A 163 -4.95 -11.65 -3.52
C ASN A 163 -4.63 -12.25 -4.89
N TYR A 164 -5.13 -13.45 -5.14
CA TYR A 164 -5.12 -14.12 -6.42
C TYR A 164 -6.56 -14.45 -6.83
N VAL A 165 -7.03 -13.84 -7.91
CA VAL A 165 -8.39 -14.07 -8.42
C VAL A 165 -8.36 -15.29 -9.33
N THR A 166 -8.97 -16.39 -8.90
CA THR A 166 -8.87 -17.69 -9.57
C THR A 166 -9.51 -17.69 -10.95
N GLY A 167 -10.60 -16.94 -11.14
CA GLY A 167 -11.33 -16.85 -12.41
C GLY A 167 -10.58 -16.11 -13.52
N THR A 168 -9.67 -15.19 -13.17
CA THR A 168 -8.92 -14.37 -14.15
C THR A 168 -7.41 -14.64 -14.12
N GLY A 169 -6.93 -15.34 -13.08
CA GLY A 169 -5.52 -15.60 -12.84
C GLY A 169 -4.70 -14.34 -12.62
N GLN A 170 -5.33 -13.27 -12.13
CA GLN A 170 -4.70 -11.97 -11.84
C GLN A 170 -4.30 -11.87 -10.37
N PHE A 171 -3.21 -11.16 -10.11
CA PHE A 171 -2.69 -10.85 -8.79
C PHE A 171 -2.99 -9.40 -8.43
N GLU A 172 -3.47 -9.22 -7.20
CA GLU A 172 -3.53 -7.95 -6.51
C GLU A 172 -2.48 -7.96 -5.40
N PHE A 173 -1.45 -7.14 -5.51
CA PHE A 173 -0.61 -6.85 -4.34
C PHE A 173 -1.28 -5.77 -3.49
N VAL A 174 -1.45 -6.05 -2.19
CA VAL A 174 -2.35 -5.28 -1.31
C VAL A 174 -1.58 -4.46 -0.29
N SER A 175 -0.64 -5.08 0.43
CA SER A 175 0.09 -4.39 1.51
C SER A 175 1.51 -4.93 1.68
N LEU A 176 2.40 -4.04 2.10
CA LEU A 176 3.80 -4.32 2.41
C LEU A 176 4.04 -4.04 3.89
N HIS A 177 4.49 -5.05 4.62
CA HIS A 177 4.73 -5.02 6.05
C HIS A 177 6.23 -5.04 6.35
N GLY A 178 6.62 -4.28 7.37
CA GLY A 178 8.01 -4.13 7.79
C GLY A 178 8.52 -2.70 7.61
N THR A 179 9.82 -2.51 7.83
CA THR A 179 10.47 -1.21 7.67
C THR A 179 11.59 -1.36 6.66
N PRO A 180 11.41 -0.83 5.44
CA PRO A 180 12.41 -0.92 4.39
C PRO A 180 13.77 -0.39 4.85
N LYS A 181 14.83 -1.05 4.38
CA LYS A 181 16.22 -0.59 4.50
C LYS A 181 16.73 -0.19 3.13
N ASN A 182 17.68 0.73 3.10
CA ASN A 182 18.39 1.15 1.88
C ASN A 182 17.49 1.76 0.79
N VAL A 183 16.31 2.29 1.16
CA VAL A 183 15.46 3.06 0.27
C VAL A 183 15.87 4.52 0.39
N MET A 184 16.36 5.11 -0.70
CA MET A 184 16.54 6.56 -0.81
C MET A 184 15.30 7.14 -1.51
N PHE A 185 14.67 8.13 -0.88
CA PHE A 185 13.52 8.87 -1.40
C PHE A 185 13.97 10.14 -2.11
#